data_AF-A0A8T6UJ85-F1
#
_entry.id   AF-A0A8T6UJ85-F1
#
_cell.length_a   1.000
_cell.length_b   1.000
_cell.length_c   1.000
_cell.angle_alpha   90.00
_cell.angle_beta   90.00
_cell.angle_gamma   90.00
#
_symmetry.space_group_name_H-M   'P 1'
#
loop_
_entity.id
_entity.type
_entity.pdbx_description
1 polymer ?
#
loop_
_entity_poly.entity_id
_entity_poly.type
_entity_poly.pdbx_seq_one_letter_code
_entity_poly.pdbx_strand_id
1 'polypeptide(L)'
;YTSAVWKRKVHDLASNMQAEGRLDMSILMKEVMADPDVRAHSKAVPPFAQQLVNDLPRTSIDILERISSLPDEADFLLENKDFIEREVGCPVDVVHADDPDLEDPGNKARQAVPGRVAIYVE
;
A
#
# COMPACT_ATOMS: atom_id res chain seq x y z
N TYR A 1 -10.79 0.20 0.89
CA TYR A 1 -9.85 -0.58 0.05
C TYR A 1 -8.47 -0.60 0.67
N THR A 2 -7.90 -1.78 0.88
CA THR A 2 -6.50 -1.96 1.32
C THR A 2 -5.56 -2.13 0.14
N SER A 3 -4.27 -1.97 0.37
CA SER A 3 -3.27 -1.97 -0.71
C SER A 3 -3.07 -3.35 -1.35
N ALA A 4 -2.78 -3.37 -2.64
CA ALA A 4 -2.41 -4.60 -3.35
C ALA A 4 -1.09 -5.17 -2.82
N VAL A 5 -0.94 -6.50 -2.87
CA VAL A 5 0.24 -7.23 -2.37
C VAL A 5 1.52 -6.73 -3.05
N TRP A 6 1.48 -6.49 -4.36
CA TRP A 6 2.66 -5.98 -5.08
C TRP A 6 3.08 -4.58 -4.63
N LYS A 7 2.14 -3.73 -4.18
CA LYS A 7 2.47 -2.41 -3.63
C LYS A 7 3.11 -2.53 -2.26
N ARG A 8 2.69 -3.50 -1.44
CA ARG A 8 3.33 -3.81 -0.15
C ARG A 8 4.79 -4.21 -0.34
N LYS A 9 5.06 -5.14 -1.27
CA LYS A 9 6.43 -5.54 -1.63
C LYS A 9 7.31 -4.35 -2.05
N VAL A 10 6.82 -3.50 -2.94
CA VAL A 10 7.56 -2.32 -3.41
C VAL A 10 7.77 -1.28 -2.29
N HIS A 11 6.78 -1.07 -1.44
CA HIS A 11 6.87 -0.15 -0.30
C HIS A 11 7.88 -0.62 0.75
N ASP A 12 7.85 -1.90 1.12
CA ASP A 12 8.79 -2.46 2.10
C ASP A 12 10.23 -2.38 1.59
N LEU A 13 10.43 -2.70 0.31
CA LEU A 13 11.73 -2.58 -0.34
C LEU A 13 12.24 -1.12 -0.32
N ALA A 14 11.41 -0.17 -0.74
CA ALA A 14 11.77 1.23 -0.75
C ALA A 14 12.02 1.78 0.66
N SER A 15 11.26 1.32 1.66
CA SER A 15 11.45 1.69 3.07
C SER A 15 12.79 1.20 3.61
N ASN A 16 13.17 -0.04 3.30
CA ASN A 16 14.49 -0.58 3.66
C ASN A 16 15.62 0.21 3.01
N MET A 17 15.50 0.55 1.72
CA MET A 17 16.47 1.41 1.03
C MET A 17 16.56 2.81 1.65
N GLN A 18 15.44 3.37 2.10
CA GLN A 18 15.41 4.67 2.77
C GLN A 18 16.12 4.62 4.12
N ALA A 19 15.89 3.57 4.91
CA ALA A 19 16.59 3.35 6.18
C ALA A 19 18.11 3.21 6.00
N GLU A 20 18.54 2.61 4.89
CA GLU A 20 19.94 2.48 4.50
C GLU A 20 20.53 3.75 3.82
N GLY A 21 19.71 4.79 3.59
CA GLY A 21 20.13 6.04 2.95
C GLY A 21 20.48 5.91 1.46
N ARG A 22 19.99 4.87 0.78
CA ARG A 22 20.28 4.56 -0.63
C ARG A 22 19.06 4.57 -1.55
N LEU A 23 17.92 5.08 -1.07
CA LEU A 23 16.70 5.15 -1.87
C LEU A 23 16.91 6.06 -3.09
N ASP A 24 16.97 5.44 -4.25
CA ASP A 24 17.06 6.09 -5.55
C ASP A 24 16.18 5.36 -6.56
N MET A 25 15.64 6.11 -7.53
CA MET A 25 14.72 5.59 -8.53
C MET A 25 15.33 4.48 -9.39
N SER A 26 16.59 4.63 -9.80
CA SER A 26 17.28 3.65 -10.66
C SER A 26 17.51 2.33 -9.91
N ILE A 27 17.94 2.43 -8.66
CA ILE A 27 18.21 1.28 -7.79
C ILE A 27 16.90 0.56 -7.45
N LEU A 28 15.88 1.31 -7.02
CA LEU A 28 14.56 0.75 -6.70
C LEU A 28 13.96 0.03 -7.90
N MET A 29 13.95 0.67 -9.08
CA MET A 29 13.38 0.08 -10.30
C MET A 29 14.11 -1.20 -10.73
N LYS A 30 15.43 -1.28 -10.54
CA LYS A 30 16.19 -2.48 -10.84
C LYS A 30 15.77 -3.66 -9.96
N GLU A 31 15.59 -3.42 -8.66
CA GLU A 31 15.24 -4.48 -7.70
C GLU A 31 13.77 -4.90 -7.82
N VAL A 32 12.82 -3.95 -7.94
CA VAL A 32 11.39 -4.29 -8.10
C VAL A 32 11.10 -5.05 -9.39
N MET A 33 11.82 -4.75 -10.49
CA MET A 33 11.63 -5.44 -11.78
C MET A 33 12.28 -6.83 -11.83
N ALA A 34 13.06 -7.19 -10.80
CA ALA A 34 13.59 -8.54 -10.63
C ALA A 34 12.56 -9.49 -10.00
N ASP A 35 11.57 -8.98 -9.26
CA ASP A 35 10.44 -9.78 -8.73
C ASP A 35 9.39 -10.01 -9.84
N PRO A 36 9.11 -11.26 -10.25
CA PRO A 36 8.11 -11.57 -11.27
C PRO A 36 6.69 -11.08 -10.93
N ASP A 37 6.29 -11.12 -9.66
CA ASP A 37 4.95 -10.74 -9.22
C ASP A 37 4.76 -9.23 -9.37
N VAL A 38 5.78 -8.45 -9.00
CA VAL A 38 5.77 -6.99 -9.18
C VAL A 38 5.88 -6.64 -10.67
N ARG A 39 6.69 -7.38 -11.43
CA ARG A 39 6.88 -7.19 -12.86
C ARG A 39 5.59 -7.40 -13.66
N ALA A 40 4.67 -8.25 -13.20
CA ALA A 40 3.34 -8.39 -13.79
C ALA A 40 2.58 -7.05 -13.85
N HIS A 41 2.88 -6.12 -12.93
CA HIS A 41 2.32 -4.77 -12.85
C HIS A 41 3.23 -3.69 -13.46
N SER A 42 4.11 -4.04 -14.39
CA SER A 42 5.14 -3.16 -15.00
C SER A 42 4.68 -1.77 -15.48
N LYS A 43 3.40 -1.58 -15.83
CA LYS A 43 2.84 -0.27 -16.19
C LYS A 43 2.53 0.61 -14.97
N ALA A 44 2.15 0.01 -13.85
CA ALA A 44 1.76 0.71 -12.62
C ALA A 44 2.93 0.90 -11.64
N VAL A 45 3.99 0.09 -11.76
CA VAL A 45 5.16 0.15 -10.88
C VAL A 45 5.92 1.48 -10.98
N PRO A 46 6.29 2.01 -12.16
CA PRO A 46 7.06 3.25 -12.26
C PRO A 46 6.41 4.48 -11.57
N PRO A 47 5.12 4.80 -11.79
CA PRO A 47 4.52 5.95 -11.10
C PRO A 47 4.43 5.75 -9.59
N PHE A 48 4.23 4.51 -9.12
CA PHE A 48 4.21 4.22 -7.68
C PHE A 48 5.62 4.33 -7.06
N ALA A 49 6.65 3.77 -7.70
CA ALA A 49 8.04 3.91 -7.27
C ALA A 49 8.46 5.38 -7.21
N GLN A 50 8.07 6.18 -8.20
CA GLN A 50 8.35 7.62 -8.21
C GLN A 50 7.69 8.34 -7.03
N GLN A 51 6.46 7.95 -6.67
CA GLN A 51 5.78 8.48 -5.50
C GLN A 51 6.56 8.15 -4.22
N LEU A 52 7.02 6.91 -4.04
CA LEU A 52 7.75 6.50 -2.85
C LEU A 52 9.08 7.24 -2.69
N VAL A 53 9.85 7.42 -3.77
CA VAL A 53 11.11 8.18 -3.74
C VAL A 53 10.90 9.64 -3.27
N ASN A 54 9.71 10.21 -3.52
CA ASN A 54 9.37 11.56 -3.07
C ASN A 54 8.78 11.62 -1.66
N ASP A 55 8.01 10.60 -1.27
CA ASP A 55 7.21 10.57 -0.03
C ASP A 55 8.01 10.00 1.16
N LEU A 56 8.76 8.91 0.96
CA LEU A 56 9.44 8.20 2.05
C LEU A 56 10.50 9.04 2.77
N PRO A 57 11.32 9.87 2.10
CA PRO A 57 12.27 10.74 2.79
C PRO A 57 11.63 11.77 3.74
N ARG A 58 10.33 12.04 3.57
CA ARG A 58 9.55 12.95 4.42
C ARG A 58 8.81 12.24 5.55
N THR A 59 8.86 10.90 5.56
CA THR A 59 8.21 10.05 6.55
C THR A 59 9.25 9.64 7.59
N SER A 60 8.89 9.66 8.88
CA SER A 60 9.82 9.23 9.92
C SER A 60 10.09 7.74 9.83
N ILE A 61 11.32 7.33 10.17
CA ILE A 61 11.73 5.91 10.14
C ILE A 61 10.80 5.07 11.04
N ASP A 62 10.44 5.57 12.23
CA ASP A 62 9.50 4.88 13.13
C ASP A 62 8.14 4.55 12.49
N ILE A 63 7.64 5.42 11.59
CA ILE A 63 6.37 5.16 10.89
C ILE A 63 6.57 4.09 9.82
N LEU A 64 7.69 4.13 9.08
CA LEU A 64 8.02 3.13 8.07
C LEU A 64 8.18 1.74 8.67
N GLU A 65 8.87 1.65 9.82
CA GLU A 65 9.01 0.40 10.57
C GLU A 65 7.65 -0.13 11.04
N ARG A 66 6.78 0.75 11.56
CA ARG A 66 5.41 0.36 11.95
C ARG A 66 4.64 -0.20 10.77
N ILE A 67 4.62 0.49 9.63
CA ILE A 67 3.91 0.04 8.43
C ILE A 67 4.45 -1.32 7.98
N SER A 68 5.77 -1.50 7.96
CA SER A 68 6.39 -2.78 7.59
C SER A 68 6.02 -3.90 8.57
N SER A 69 5.93 -3.60 9.86
CA SER A 69 5.59 -4.55 10.92
C SER A 69 4.10 -4.91 11.01
N LEU A 70 3.21 -4.13 10.38
CA LEU A 70 1.79 -4.42 10.42
C LEU A 70 1.51 -5.77 9.75
N PRO A 71 0.64 -6.61 10.34
CA PRO A 71 0.11 -7.79 9.65
C PRO A 71 -0.70 -7.36 8.41
N ASP A 72 -1.38 -8.31 7.78
CA ASP A 72 -2.26 -7.99 6.66
C ASP A 72 -3.23 -6.85 7.05
N GLU A 73 -3.19 -5.75 6.29
CA GLU A 73 -3.94 -4.53 6.60
C GLU A 73 -5.45 -4.77 6.48
N ALA A 74 -5.88 -5.67 5.58
CA ALA A 74 -7.27 -6.04 5.46
C ALA A 74 -7.73 -6.77 6.71
N ASP A 75 -7.02 -7.82 7.12
CA ASP A 75 -7.35 -8.60 8.31
C ASP A 75 -7.41 -7.70 9.56
N PHE A 76 -6.41 -6.84 9.74
CA PHE A 76 -6.38 -5.90 10.86
C PHE A 76 -7.60 -4.97 10.91
N LEU A 77 -8.04 -4.45 9.76
CA LEU A 77 -9.22 -3.58 9.69
C LEU A 77 -10.52 -4.37 9.84
N LEU A 78 -10.59 -5.58 9.30
CA LEU A 78 -11.72 -6.50 9.43
C LEU A 78 -11.96 -6.89 10.89
N GLU A 79 -10.90 -7.22 11.64
CA GLU A 79 -10.98 -7.52 13.08
C GLU A 79 -11.55 -6.37 13.90
N ASN A 80 -11.40 -5.13 13.42
CA ASN A 80 -11.84 -3.91 14.09
C ASN A 80 -13.06 -3.26 13.42
N LYS A 81 -13.70 -3.92 12.45
CA LYS A 81 -14.80 -3.36 11.65
C LYS A 81 -15.94 -2.83 12.53
N ASP A 82 -16.41 -3.63 13.49
CA ASP A 82 -17.52 -3.25 14.39
C ASP A 82 -17.24 -1.96 15.18
N PHE A 83 -15.98 -1.77 15.59
CA PHE A 83 -15.57 -0.54 16.27
C PHE A 83 -15.61 0.64 15.30
N ILE A 84 -15.04 0.49 14.11
CA ILE A 84 -15.00 1.54 13.09
C ILE A 84 -16.43 1.96 12.72
N GLU A 85 -17.30 1.00 12.37
CA GLU A 85 -18.70 1.25 12.01
C GLU A 85 -19.46 2.02 13.09
N ARG A 86 -19.24 1.67 14.37
CA ARG A 86 -19.85 2.39 15.49
C ARG A 86 -19.38 3.84 15.59
N GLU A 87 -18.08 4.07 15.45
CA GLU A 87 -17.49 5.41 15.57
C GLU A 87 -17.85 6.31 14.38
N VAL A 88 -17.90 5.76 13.16
CA VAL A 88 -18.30 6.53 11.98
C VAL A 88 -19.83 6.64 11.81
N GLY A 89 -20.58 5.73 12.41
CA GLY A 89 -22.04 5.71 12.34
C GLY A 89 -22.61 5.24 11.00
N CYS A 90 -21.83 4.51 10.20
CA CYS A 90 -22.25 3.94 8.92
C CYS A 90 -21.67 2.53 8.72
N PRO A 91 -22.29 1.69 7.87
CA PRO A 91 -21.69 0.42 7.45
C PRO A 91 -20.34 0.64 6.78
N VAL A 92 -19.38 -0.24 7.05
CA VAL A 92 -18.01 -0.16 6.52
C VAL A 92 -17.63 -1.49 5.92
N ASP A 93 -17.23 -1.47 4.65
CA ASP A 93 -16.66 -2.65 4.00
C ASP A 93 -15.17 -2.49 3.75
N VAL A 94 -14.42 -3.53 4.14
CA VAL A 94 -12.98 -3.62 3.96
C VAL A 94 -12.74 -4.62 2.83
N VAL A 95 -12.28 -4.10 1.69
CA VAL A 95 -12.02 -4.90 0.50
C VAL A 95 -10.56 -4.80 0.12
N HIS A 96 -9.94 -5.95 -0.19
CA HIS A 96 -8.56 -6.01 -0.65
C HIS A 96 -8.47 -5.60 -2.13
N ALA A 97 -7.45 -4.83 -2.53
CA ALA A 97 -7.34 -4.37 -3.92
C ALA A 97 -7.08 -5.49 -4.95
N ASP A 98 -6.65 -6.66 -4.48
CA ASP A 98 -6.45 -7.86 -5.31
C ASP A 98 -7.63 -8.86 -5.24
N ASP A 99 -8.75 -8.47 -4.62
CA ASP A 99 -9.95 -9.31 -4.58
C ASP A 99 -10.48 -9.56 -6.02
N PRO A 100 -10.67 -10.81 -6.46
CA PRO A 100 -11.17 -11.11 -7.80
C PRO A 100 -12.61 -10.61 -8.03
N ASP A 101 -13.40 -10.49 -6.97
CA ASP A 101 -14.80 -10.05 -7.01
C ASP A 101 -14.93 -8.58 -6.59
N LEU A 102 -13.84 -7.80 -6.68
CA LEU A 102 -13.79 -6.38 -6.31
C LEU A 102 -14.82 -5.53 -7.09
N GLU A 103 -15.80 -5.02 -6.36
CA GLU A 103 -16.67 -3.93 -6.82
C GLU A 103 -16.06 -2.58 -6.42
N ASP A 104 -15.57 -1.80 -7.40
CA ASP A 104 -14.95 -0.49 -7.17
C ASP A 104 -15.56 0.59 -8.09
N PRO A 105 -16.83 1.01 -7.84
CA PRO A 105 -17.51 2.03 -8.66
C PRO A 105 -16.75 3.36 -8.68
N GLY A 106 -15.97 3.66 -7.64
CA GLY A 106 -15.16 4.85 -7.51
C GLY A 106 -13.76 4.78 -8.13
N ASN A 107 -13.33 3.61 -8.61
CA ASN A 107 -11.96 3.34 -9.07
C ASN A 107 -10.89 3.83 -8.06
N LYS A 108 -11.16 3.57 -6.77
CA LYS A 108 -10.39 4.00 -5.60
C LYS A 108 -9.38 2.95 -5.15
N ALA A 109 -9.59 1.67 -5.41
CA ALA A 109 -8.69 0.59 -4.97
C ALA A 109 -7.25 0.80 -5.44
N ARG A 110 -7.07 1.29 -6.68
CA ARG A 110 -5.75 1.64 -7.24
C ARG A 110 -5.02 2.77 -6.48
N GLN A 111 -5.69 3.53 -5.63
CA GLN A 111 -5.10 4.61 -4.83
C GLN A 111 -4.64 4.12 -3.45
N ALA A 112 -5.09 2.94 -3.01
CA ALA A 112 -4.67 2.37 -1.74
C ALA A 112 -3.17 2.02 -1.81
N VAL A 113 -2.43 2.43 -0.79
CA VAL A 113 -1.00 2.13 -0.62
C VAL A 113 -0.77 1.71 0.84
N PRO A 114 0.28 0.93 1.14
CA PRO A 114 0.51 0.43 2.50
C PRO A 114 0.52 1.55 3.54
N GLY A 115 -0.24 1.38 4.62
CA GLY A 115 -0.38 2.39 5.68
C GLY A 115 -1.23 3.60 5.30
N ARG A 116 -1.85 3.60 4.11
CA ARG A 116 -2.79 4.62 3.63
C ARG A 116 -3.83 3.97 2.71
N VAL A 117 -4.87 3.44 3.33
CA VAL A 117 -6.05 2.91 2.65
C VAL A 117 -6.74 3.94 1.76
N ALA A 118 -7.45 3.47 0.74
CA ALA A 118 -8.35 4.30 -0.05
C ALA A 118 -9.80 4.11 0.42
N ILE A 119 -10.51 5.24 0.58
CA ILE A 119 -11.89 5.29 1.07
C ILE A 119 -12.80 5.76 -0.08
N TYR A 120 -13.95 5.09 -0.20
CA TYR A 120 -15.08 5.50 -1.03
C TYR A 120 -16.29 5.66 -0.13
N VAL A 121 -17.07 6.71 -0.36
CA VAL A 121 -18.31 7.01 0.37
C VAL A 121 -19.35 7.35 -0.67
N GLU A 122 -20.53 6.77 -0.52
CA GLU A 122 -21.70 6.95 -1.39
C GLU A 122 -22.96 7.27 -0.59
#